data_AF-A0A452XFW7-F1
#
_entry.id   AF-A0A452XFW7-F1
#
_cell.length_a   1.000
_cell.length_b   1.000
_cell.length_c   1.000
_cell.angle_alpha   90.00
_cell.angle_beta   90.00
_cell.angle_gamma   90.00
#
_symmetry.space_group_name_H-M   'P 1'
#
loop_
_entity.id
_entity.type
_entity.pdbx_description
1 polymer ?
#
loop_
_entity_poly.entity_id
_entity_poly.type
_entity_poly.pdbx_seq_one_letter_code
_entity_poly.pdbx_strand_id
1 'polypeptide(L)'
;RRLACGTAVYVRTRYYVVIADGTDRCCLLIWLPARVVSSSDAYHCSVKYAADLHAMFAGKIVRVPVSDVRVAPNHRPSAAPAAAKAAQSQRPQQQAP
;
A
#
# COMPACT_ATOMS: atom_id res chain seq x y z
N ARG A 1 -9.50 3.62 -18.26
CA ARG A 1 -8.48 4.53 -17.68
C ARG A 1 -7.23 3.70 -17.37
N ARG A 2 -6.04 4.09 -17.85
CA ARG A 2 -4.78 3.43 -17.47
C ARG A 2 -4.30 4.00 -16.13
N LEU A 3 -3.90 3.12 -15.21
CA LEU A 3 -3.37 3.52 -13.90
C LEU A 3 -1.87 3.80 -14.02
N ALA A 4 -1.40 4.88 -13.42
CA ALA A 4 0.02 5.20 -13.39
C ALA A 4 0.77 4.27 -12.43
N CYS A 5 2.04 4.00 -12.72
CA CYS A 5 2.93 3.31 -11.78
C CYS A 5 3.03 4.08 -10.46
N GLY A 6 3.07 3.37 -9.34
CA GLY A 6 3.07 3.93 -7.98
C GLY A 6 1.69 4.27 -7.42
N THR A 7 0.61 4.25 -8.23
CA THR A 7 -0.76 4.56 -7.78
C THR A 7 -1.18 3.60 -6.67
N ALA A 8 -1.67 4.15 -5.56
CA ALA A 8 -2.24 3.37 -4.47
C ALA A 8 -3.63 2.84 -4.86
N VAL A 9 -3.82 1.54 -4.70
CA VAL A 9 -5.04 0.85 -5.11
C VAL A 9 -5.45 -0.19 -4.07
N TYR A 10 -6.72 -0.56 -4.08
CA TYR A 10 -7.23 -1.77 -3.46
C TYR A 10 -7.50 -2.82 -4.53
N VAL A 11 -7.11 -4.05 -4.26
CA VAL A 11 -7.27 -5.20 -5.17
C VAL A 11 -8.25 -6.17 -4.56
N ARG A 12 -9.23 -6.63 -5.35
CA ARG A 12 -10.22 -7.62 -4.95
C ARG A 12 -9.57 -8.99 -4.91
N THR A 13 -9.43 -9.54 -3.71
CA THR A 13 -8.75 -10.82 -3.47
C THR A 13 -9.73 -11.82 -2.86
N ARG A 14 -9.76 -13.03 -3.42
CA ARG A 14 -10.48 -14.16 -2.83
C ARG A 14 -9.53 -14.91 -1.90
N TYR A 15 -9.94 -15.07 -0.65
CA TYR A 15 -9.21 -15.80 0.36
C TYR A 15 -10.06 -16.95 0.87
N TYR A 16 -9.59 -18.17 0.68
CA TYR A 16 -10.29 -19.37 1.10
C TYR A 16 -9.80 -19.79 2.49
N VAL A 17 -10.73 -19.91 3.43
CA VAL A 17 -10.46 -20.34 4.80
C VAL A 17 -11.15 -21.67 5.02
N VAL A 18 -10.41 -22.64 5.55
CA VAL A 18 -10.99 -23.91 6.01
C VAL A 18 -11.61 -23.65 7.38
N ILE A 19 -12.92 -23.90 7.52
CA ILE A 19 -13.60 -23.80 8.81
C ILE A 19 -13.22 -25.02 9.65
N ALA A 20 -13.20 -24.88 10.97
CA ALA A 20 -12.59 -25.83 11.91
C ALA A 20 -13.11 -27.28 11.84
N ASP A 21 -14.26 -27.51 11.21
CA ASP A 21 -14.85 -28.82 10.94
C ASP A 21 -14.20 -29.54 9.74
N GLY A 22 -13.32 -28.87 8.97
CA GLY A 22 -12.50 -29.46 7.90
C GLY A 22 -13.27 -29.80 6.62
N THR A 23 -14.59 -29.80 6.67
CA THR A 23 -15.51 -30.08 5.56
C THR A 23 -15.89 -28.83 4.78
N ASP A 24 -16.03 -27.68 5.45
CA ASP A 24 -16.47 -26.44 4.81
C ASP A 24 -15.33 -25.45 4.52
N ARG A 25 -15.37 -24.86 3.32
CA ARG A 25 -14.46 -23.80 2.88
C ARG A 25 -15.23 -22.50 2.76
N CYS A 26 -14.87 -21.51 3.57
CA CYS A 26 -15.37 -20.16 3.42
C CYS A 26 -14.56 -19.42 2.34
N CYS A 27 -15.23 -18.71 1.43
CA CYS A 27 -14.58 -17.81 0.47
C CYS A 27 -14.80 -16.36 0.93
N LEU A 28 -13.77 -15.75 1.49
CA LEU A 28 -13.77 -14.34 1.84
C LEU A 28 -13.37 -13.51 0.63
N LEU A 29 -14.16 -12.48 0.31
CA LEU A 29 -13.85 -11.52 -0.72
C LEU A 29 -13.44 -10.20 -0.05
N ILE A 30 -12.15 -9.90 -0.09
CA ILE A 30 -11.54 -8.77 0.63
C ILE A 30 -10.85 -7.81 -0.34
N TRP A 31 -10.75 -6.55 0.06
CA TRP A 31 -10.04 -5.50 -0.69
C TRP A 31 -8.69 -5.25 -0.03
N LEU A 32 -7.61 -5.70 -0.66
CA LEU A 32 -6.26 -5.60 -0.11
C LEU A 32 -5.51 -4.39 -0.67
N PRO A 33 -4.78 -3.63 0.17
CA PRO A 33 -3.96 -2.52 -0.28
C PRO A 33 -2.80 -3.00 -1.15
N ALA A 34 -2.57 -2.31 -2.26
CA ALA A 34 -1.49 -2.57 -3.19
C ALA A 34 -1.06 -1.28 -3.90
N ARG A 35 0.05 -1.35 -4.63
CA ARG A 35 0.53 -0.29 -5.52
C ARG A 35 0.70 -0.83 -6.93
N VAL A 36 0.32 -0.04 -7.92
CA VAL A 36 0.55 -0.39 -9.33
C VAL A 36 2.04 -0.36 -9.62
N VAL A 37 2.59 -1.47 -10.13
CA VAL A 37 4.00 -1.59 -10.53
C VAL A 37 4.15 -1.31 -12.03
N SER A 38 3.21 -1.83 -12.82
CA SER A 38 3.20 -1.64 -14.28
C SER A 38 1.78 -1.79 -14.82
N SER A 39 1.45 -1.01 -15.85
CA SER A 39 0.21 -1.17 -16.62
C SER A 39 0.51 -2.10 -17.80
N SER A 40 0.23 -3.40 -17.66
CA SER A 40 0.50 -4.38 -18.72
C SER A 40 -0.33 -4.13 -19.99
N ASP A 41 -1.64 -3.96 -19.88
CA ASP A 41 -2.52 -3.76 -21.03
C ASP A 41 -3.79 -2.96 -20.64
N ALA A 42 -4.77 -2.85 -21.54
CA ALA A 42 -6.00 -2.10 -21.28
C ALA A 42 -6.92 -2.76 -20.24
N TYR A 43 -6.75 -4.06 -19.99
CA TYR A 43 -7.60 -4.90 -19.16
C TYR A 43 -6.89 -5.42 -17.91
N HIS A 44 -5.55 -5.45 -17.88
CA HIS A 44 -4.76 -5.94 -16.78
C HIS A 44 -3.68 -4.95 -16.34
N CYS A 45 -3.43 -4.94 -15.03
CA CYS A 45 -2.30 -4.24 -14.44
C CYS A 45 -1.56 -5.16 -13.47
N SER A 46 -0.28 -4.90 -13.29
CA SER A 46 0.57 -5.56 -12.31
C SER A 46 0.62 -4.72 -11.05
N VAL A 47 0.27 -5.32 -9.92
CA VAL A 47 0.19 -4.66 -8.62
C VAL A 47 1.07 -5.39 -7.62
N LYS A 48 1.70 -4.64 -6.71
CA LYS A 48 2.44 -5.15 -5.56
C LYS A 48 1.60 -4.93 -4.31
N TYR A 49 1.22 -6.01 -3.64
CA TYR A 49 0.55 -5.94 -2.36
C TYR A 49 1.42 -5.25 -1.30
N ALA A 50 0.78 -4.56 -0.36
CA ALA A 50 1.48 -3.90 0.74
C ALA A 50 2.26 -4.93 1.59
N ALA A 51 3.38 -4.50 2.18
CA ALA A 51 4.32 -5.39 2.87
C ALA A 51 3.87 -5.78 4.29
N ASP A 52 2.94 -5.02 4.85
CA ASP A 52 2.32 -5.19 6.16
C ASP A 52 1.12 -6.15 6.17
N LEU A 53 0.78 -6.74 5.01
CA LEU A 53 -0.26 -7.76 4.92
C LEU A 53 0.20 -9.11 5.47
N HIS A 54 -0.76 -10.03 5.59
CA HIS A 54 -0.47 -11.43 5.88
C HIS A 54 0.55 -12.02 4.88
N ALA A 55 1.42 -12.93 5.34
CA ALA A 55 2.54 -13.49 4.58
C ALA A 55 2.13 -14.11 3.22
N MET A 56 0.87 -14.56 3.09
CA MET A 56 0.34 -15.06 1.83
C MET A 56 0.32 -14.00 0.71
N PHE A 57 0.21 -12.72 1.07
CA PHE A 57 0.06 -11.60 0.13
C PHE A 57 1.24 -10.62 0.19
N ALA A 58 1.85 -10.44 1.37
CA ALA A 58 2.85 -9.43 1.64
C ALA A 58 3.92 -9.30 0.55
N GLY A 59 4.00 -8.12 -0.07
CA GLY A 59 5.03 -7.80 -1.07
C GLY A 59 4.94 -8.56 -2.40
N LYS A 60 3.96 -9.45 -2.59
CA LYS A 60 3.80 -10.21 -3.83
C LYS A 60 3.36 -9.31 -4.98
N ILE A 61 3.92 -9.57 -6.16
CA ILE A 61 3.52 -8.91 -7.40
C ILE A 61 2.60 -9.86 -8.16
N VAL A 62 1.42 -9.39 -8.53
CA VAL A 62 0.42 -10.17 -9.25
C VAL A 62 -0.15 -9.37 -10.41
N ARG A 63 -0.54 -10.06 -11.49
CA ARG A 63 -1.29 -9.49 -12.60
C ARG A 63 -2.78 -9.68 -12.34
N VAL A 64 -3.52 -8.58 -12.32
CA VAL A 64 -4.95 -8.57 -11.99
C VAL A 64 -5.76 -7.80 -13.03
N PRO A 65 -7.03 -8.17 -13.27
CA PRO A 65 -7.88 -7.42 -14.15
C PRO A 65 -8.22 -6.06 -13.54
N VAL A 66 -8.33 -5.02 -14.38
CA VAL A 66 -8.63 -3.65 -13.95
C VAL A 66 -10.00 -3.56 -13.25
N SER A 67 -10.94 -4.47 -13.55
CA SER A 67 -12.22 -4.58 -12.85
C SER A 67 -12.11 -5.00 -11.37
N ASP A 68 -11.00 -5.64 -11.00
CA ASP A 68 -10.70 -6.04 -9.63
C ASP A 68 -9.88 -5.00 -8.88
N VAL A 69 -9.68 -3.83 -9.48
CA VAL A 69 -8.86 -2.76 -8.92
C VAL A 69 -9.71 -1.53 -8.67
N ARG A 70 -9.61 -0.99 -7.46
CA ARG A 70 -10.19 0.31 -7.08
C ARG A 70 -9.07 1.24 -6.70
N VAL A 71 -9.12 2.49 -7.17
CA VAL A 71 -8.19 3.51 -6.72
C VAL A 71 -8.45 3.74 -5.24
N ALA A 72 -7.41 3.65 -4.41
CA ALA A 72 -7.56 3.97 -3.00
C ALA A 72 -7.97 5.45 -2.90
N PRO A 73 -8.94 5.82 -2.04
CA PRO A 73 -9.20 7.23 -1.81
C PRO A 73 -7.88 7.89 -1.44
N ASN A 74 -7.63 9.08 -2.00
CA ASN A 74 -6.44 9.85 -1.69
C ASN A 74 -6.46 10.20 -0.20
N HIS A 75 -5.90 9.33 0.64
CA HIS A 75 -5.37 9.72 1.92
C HIS A 75 -4.15 10.58 1.60
N ARG A 76 -4.39 11.87 1.31
CA ARG A 76 -3.38 12.89 1.52
C ARG A 76 -2.81 12.59 2.91
N PRO A 77 -1.49 12.40 3.07
CA PRO A 77 -0.93 12.32 4.40
C PRO A 77 -1.40 13.57 5.12
N SER A 78 -2.21 13.42 6.18
CA SER A 78 -2.36 14.52 7.13
C SER A 78 -0.94 14.81 7.57
N ALA A 79 -0.45 16.00 7.26
CA ALA A 79 0.89 16.40 7.64
C ALA A 79 0.96 16.33 9.16
N ALA A 80 1.46 15.22 9.69
CA ALA A 80 1.93 15.16 11.05
C ALA A 80 3.00 16.26 11.13
N PRO A 81 2.90 17.23 12.06
CA PRO A 81 3.90 18.28 12.16
C PRO A 81 5.26 17.61 12.39
N ALA A 82 6.17 17.81 11.44
CA ALA A 82 7.56 17.42 11.60
C ALA A 82 8.07 18.18 12.83
N ALA A 83 8.32 17.47 13.92
CA ALA A 83 9.12 17.98 15.02
C ALA A 83 10.55 18.19 14.50
N ALA A 84 10.78 19.34 13.88
CA ALA A 84 12.10 19.85 13.53
C ALA A 84 12.81 20.22 14.84
N LYS A 85 13.36 19.21 15.54
CA LYS A 85 14.45 19.46 16.47
C LYS A 85 15.73 19.58 15.64
N ALA A 86 15.88 20.73 14.99
CA ALA A 86 17.16 21.13 14.44
C ALA A 86 18.08 21.50 15.61
N ALA A 87 19.21 20.80 15.67
CA ALA A 87 20.26 20.99 16.65
C ALA A 87 20.79 22.43 16.61
N GLN A 88 20.61 23.18 17.70
CA GLN A 88 21.43 24.36 17.99
C GLN A 88 22.71 23.89 18.68
N SER A 89 23.68 23.50 17.87
CA SER A 89 25.09 23.51 18.26
C SER A 89 25.64 24.92 18.08
N GLN A 90 26.53 25.30 19.00
CA GLN A 90 27.51 26.41 18.96
C GLN A 90 27.09 27.79 19.52
N ARG A 91 27.30 27.92 20.84
CA ARG A 91 28.01 29.07 21.46
C ARG A 91 29.52 28.73 21.40
N PRO A 92 30.51 29.64 21.26
CA PRO A 92 30.55 31.00 21.78
C PRO A 92 31.18 32.07 20.86
N GLN A 93 30.92 33.34 21.16
CA GLN A 93 31.93 34.42 21.32
C GLN A 93 31.22 35.78 21.20
N GLN A 94 31.19 36.54 22.29
CA GLN A 94 31.10 37.99 22.21
C GLN A 94 32.23 38.55 23.07
N GLN A 95 33.08 39.29 22.38
CA GLN A 95 34.27 39.96 22.86
C GLN A 95 34.05 41.46 22.63
N ALA A 96 34.40 42.24 23.66
CA ALA A 96 34.74 43.66 23.67
C ALA A 96 33.61 44.70 23.56
N PRO A 97 33.86 45.97 23.99
CA PRO A 97 35.04 46.50 24.67
C PRO A 97 34.83 46.86 26.16
#